data_AF-A0A2N8MBF6-F1
#
_entry.id   AF-A0A2N8MBF6-F1
#
_cell.length_a   1.000
_cell.length_b   1.000
_cell.length_c   1.000
_cell.angle_alpha   90.00
_cell.angle_beta   90.00
_cell.angle_gamma   90.00
#
_symmetry.space_group_name_H-M   'P 1'
#
loop_
_entity.id
_entity.type
_entity.pdbx_description
1 polymer ?
#
loop_
_entity_poly.entity_id
_entity_poly.type
_entity_poly.pdbx_seq_one_letter_code
_entity_poly.pdbx_strand_id
1 'polypeptide(L)'
;MPGGVYSIVLPRTDLKIVLDGLEVKPALALGSWLAFRSEGDQALVMGDLVLTADEVSPVMQKLADEGIEITALHNHLLRTAPATFYMHVRGFGDPAKLAAALHDALVLSKTPPTASSGAQHSQIELDTALIDRTLGAKGKVNGGVYQVSLKRAGTVTDAGMAVPEAMGSAEAINFQPTRNGKAAIAGDFVLTANEVNPVLRVLRDNGIEVTALHNHMLNDTPRLFFMHFWANDEVAKLATRLRAALDKIELARE
;
A
#
# COMPACT_ATOMS: atom_id res chain seq x y z
N MET A 1 -9.10 -13.76 12.67
CA MET A 1 -8.68 -12.89 11.56
C MET A 1 -9.21 -11.49 11.83
N PRO A 2 -8.36 -10.45 11.98
CA PRO A 2 -8.83 -9.08 12.15
C PRO A 2 -9.80 -8.69 11.03
N GLY A 3 -10.97 -8.16 11.36
CA GLY A 3 -11.97 -7.71 10.38
C GLY A 3 -12.56 -8.79 9.46
N GLY A 4 -12.36 -10.09 9.75
CA GLY A 4 -12.86 -11.18 8.89
C GLY A 4 -12.10 -11.34 7.56
N VAL A 5 -10.92 -10.74 7.44
CA VAL A 5 -10.10 -10.75 6.23
C VAL A 5 -8.93 -11.73 6.38
N TYR A 6 -8.71 -12.58 5.38
CA TYR A 6 -7.54 -13.43 5.21
C TYR A 6 -6.56 -12.76 4.24
N SER A 7 -5.44 -12.28 4.76
CA SER A 7 -4.43 -11.56 3.96
C SER A 7 -3.18 -12.40 3.74
N ILE A 8 -2.67 -12.34 2.51
CA ILE A 8 -1.39 -12.89 2.09
C ILE A 8 -0.51 -11.71 1.69
N VAL A 9 0.70 -11.64 2.21
CA VAL A 9 1.70 -10.63 1.84
C VAL A 9 2.86 -11.34 1.16
N LEU A 10 3.28 -10.83 0.00
CA LEU A 10 4.26 -11.43 -0.90
C LEU A 10 5.31 -10.35 -1.23
N PRO A 11 6.30 -10.13 -0.34
CA PRO A 11 7.32 -9.12 -0.56
C PRO A 11 8.25 -9.51 -1.70
N ARG A 12 8.63 -8.55 -2.56
CA ARG A 12 9.63 -8.72 -3.62
C ARG A 12 11.05 -8.73 -3.06
N THR A 13 11.37 -9.75 -2.24
CA THR A 13 12.71 -9.95 -1.64
C THR A 13 13.78 -10.36 -2.65
N ASP A 14 13.35 -10.77 -3.84
CA ASP A 14 14.18 -11.04 -5.01
C ASP A 14 14.70 -9.75 -5.68
N LEU A 15 13.99 -8.64 -5.53
CA LEU A 15 14.34 -7.37 -6.15
C LEU A 15 15.26 -6.53 -5.26
N LYS A 16 16.30 -5.97 -5.87
CA LYS A 16 17.15 -4.93 -5.29
C LYS A 16 16.81 -3.59 -5.93
N ILE A 17 15.83 -2.90 -5.37
CA ILE A 17 15.36 -1.60 -5.88
C ILE A 17 16.14 -0.47 -5.21
N VAL A 18 16.65 0.47 -6.00
CA VAL A 18 17.31 1.68 -5.53
C VAL A 18 16.54 2.90 -5.99
N LEU A 19 16.41 3.90 -5.12
CA LEU A 19 15.84 5.22 -5.42
C LEU A 19 16.70 6.30 -4.77
N ASP A 20 17.17 7.26 -5.56
CA ASP A 20 18.03 8.38 -5.11
C ASP A 20 19.23 7.91 -4.25
N GLY A 21 19.82 6.76 -4.60
CA GLY A 21 20.95 6.14 -3.90
C GLY A 21 20.60 5.35 -2.63
N LEU A 22 19.32 5.25 -2.27
CA LEU A 22 18.82 4.44 -1.16
C LEU A 22 18.24 3.12 -1.66
N GLU A 23 18.65 2.01 -1.07
CA GLU A 23 17.99 0.72 -1.27
C GLU A 23 16.62 0.72 -0.58
N VAL A 24 15.56 0.45 -1.35
CA VAL A 24 14.18 0.38 -0.88
C VAL A 24 13.94 -1.01 -0.29
N LYS A 25 13.66 -1.09 1.02
CA LYS A 25 13.30 -2.37 1.65
C LYS A 25 11.94 -2.83 1.12
N PRO A 26 11.70 -4.14 0.98
CA PRO A 26 10.41 -4.63 0.55
C PRO A 26 9.23 -4.14 1.41
N ALA A 27 9.42 -4.04 2.72
CA ALA A 27 8.40 -3.54 3.64
C ALA A 27 8.11 -2.03 3.54
N LEU A 28 8.95 -1.25 2.84
CA LEU A 28 8.70 0.18 2.61
C LEU A 28 7.65 0.40 1.52
N ALA A 29 7.82 -0.31 0.38
CA ALA A 29 6.97 -0.10 -0.79
C ALA A 29 6.90 -1.28 -1.78
N LEU A 30 7.55 -2.44 -1.55
CA LEU A 30 7.61 -3.55 -2.55
C LEU A 30 6.89 -4.82 -2.08
N GLY A 31 5.81 -4.63 -1.31
CA GLY A 31 4.97 -5.71 -0.81
C GLY A 31 3.76 -5.93 -1.70
N SER A 32 3.74 -7.02 -2.48
CA SER A 32 2.47 -7.45 -3.09
C SER A 32 1.57 -8.00 -2.00
N TRP A 33 0.26 -7.86 -2.15
CA TRP A 33 -0.69 -8.44 -1.20
C TRP A 33 -1.99 -8.86 -1.87
N LEU A 34 -2.64 -9.84 -1.25
CA LEU A 34 -3.97 -10.32 -1.59
C LEU A 34 -4.77 -10.41 -0.29
N ALA A 35 -5.99 -9.91 -0.30
CA ALA A 35 -6.89 -9.95 0.84
C ALA A 35 -8.22 -10.57 0.43
N PHE A 36 -8.57 -11.70 1.06
CA PHE A 36 -9.83 -12.40 0.85
C PHE A 36 -10.78 -12.09 2.01
N ARG A 37 -12.05 -11.86 1.68
CA ARG A 37 -13.14 -11.80 2.65
C ARG A 37 -14.28 -12.71 2.18
N SER A 38 -14.85 -13.48 3.11
CA SER A 38 -16.01 -14.33 2.83
C SER A 38 -17.26 -13.47 2.62
N GLU A 39 -18.03 -13.85 1.60
CA GLU A 39 -19.34 -13.30 1.23
C GLU A 39 -20.29 -14.49 1.03
N GLY A 40 -20.70 -15.12 2.14
CA GLY A 40 -21.45 -16.37 2.09
C GLY A 40 -20.58 -17.53 1.60
N ASP A 41 -21.01 -18.21 0.53
CA ASP A 41 -20.26 -19.26 -0.17
C ASP A 41 -19.26 -18.70 -1.20
N GLN A 42 -19.29 -17.39 -1.45
CA GLN A 42 -18.36 -16.68 -2.31
C GLN A 42 -17.30 -15.95 -1.49
N ALA A 43 -16.32 -15.39 -2.19
CA ALA A 43 -15.35 -14.48 -1.61
C ALA A 43 -15.15 -13.27 -2.51
N LEU A 44 -14.92 -12.12 -1.86
CA LEU A 44 -14.29 -10.96 -2.46
C LEU A 44 -12.78 -11.10 -2.26
N VAL A 45 -12.01 -10.89 -3.32
CA VAL A 45 -10.56 -10.70 -3.24
C VAL A 45 -10.19 -9.34 -3.82
N MET A 46 -9.29 -8.64 -3.11
CA MET A 46 -8.63 -7.44 -3.61
C MET A 46 -7.13 -7.59 -3.41
N GLY A 47 -6.35 -6.88 -4.21
CA GLY A 47 -4.91 -6.95 -4.11
C GLY A 47 -4.17 -5.83 -4.80
N ASP A 48 -2.86 -5.86 -4.61
CA ASP A 48 -1.87 -5.01 -5.24
C ASP A 48 -0.65 -5.88 -5.55
N LEU A 49 -0.29 -5.98 -6.83
CA LEU A 49 0.82 -6.81 -7.30
C LEU A 49 1.99 -5.92 -7.73
N VAL A 50 3.15 -6.15 -7.13
CA VAL A 50 4.40 -5.46 -7.46
C VAL A 50 5.14 -6.22 -8.56
N LEU A 51 5.22 -5.60 -9.73
CA LEU A 51 5.72 -6.17 -10.97
C LEU A 51 6.88 -5.34 -11.53
N THR A 52 7.82 -5.99 -12.20
CA THR A 52 8.76 -5.33 -13.11
C THR A 52 8.09 -5.10 -14.47
N ALA A 53 8.67 -4.24 -15.31
CA ALA A 53 8.12 -3.91 -16.63
C ALA A 53 7.77 -5.16 -17.47
N ASP A 54 8.67 -6.14 -17.50
CA ASP A 54 8.51 -7.35 -18.31
C ASP A 54 7.51 -8.36 -17.70
N GLU A 55 7.17 -8.21 -16.42
CA GLU A 55 6.19 -9.05 -15.72
C GLU A 55 4.75 -8.52 -15.90
N VAL A 56 4.56 -7.22 -16.19
CA VAL A 56 3.23 -6.59 -16.28
C VAL A 56 2.33 -7.28 -17.28
N SER A 57 2.73 -7.34 -18.56
CA SER A 57 1.87 -7.86 -19.63
C SER A 57 1.46 -9.34 -19.44
N PRO A 58 2.37 -10.30 -19.17
CA PRO A 58 1.96 -11.70 -19.01
C PRO A 58 1.06 -11.92 -17.78
N VAL A 59 1.33 -11.23 -16.66
CA VAL A 59 0.49 -11.31 -15.46
C VAL A 59 -0.89 -10.74 -15.73
N MET A 60 -0.96 -9.55 -16.33
CA MET A 60 -2.22 -8.90 -16.68
C MET A 60 -3.11 -9.77 -17.56
N GLN A 61 -2.52 -10.37 -18.61
CA GLN A 61 -3.26 -11.20 -19.55
C GLN A 61 -3.83 -12.44 -18.85
N LYS A 62 -3.02 -13.13 -18.03
CA LYS A 62 -3.45 -14.31 -17.29
C LYS A 62 -4.61 -14.01 -16.34
N LEU A 63 -4.52 -12.90 -15.59
CA LEU A 63 -5.60 -12.46 -14.70
C LEU A 63 -6.89 -12.16 -15.47
N ALA A 64 -6.79 -11.44 -16.59
CA ALA A 64 -7.95 -11.09 -17.42
C ALA A 64 -8.62 -12.33 -18.02
N ASP A 65 -7.83 -13.29 -18.53
CA ASP A 65 -8.33 -14.55 -19.10
C ASP A 65 -9.08 -15.40 -18.05
N GLU A 66 -8.72 -15.27 -16.78
CA GLU A 66 -9.32 -16.00 -15.65
C GLU A 66 -10.43 -15.21 -14.93
N GLY A 67 -10.80 -14.04 -15.45
CA GLY A 67 -11.89 -13.22 -14.93
C GLY A 67 -11.54 -12.44 -13.66
N ILE A 68 -10.26 -12.24 -13.36
CA ILE A 68 -9.82 -11.28 -12.34
C ILE A 68 -9.75 -9.89 -12.98
N GLU A 69 -10.45 -8.94 -12.37
CA GLU A 69 -10.52 -7.56 -12.85
C GLU A 69 -9.23 -6.81 -12.49
N ILE A 70 -8.66 -6.14 -13.48
CA ILE A 70 -7.57 -5.19 -13.27
C ILE A 70 -8.20 -3.82 -13.02
N THR A 71 -8.04 -3.30 -11.81
CA THR A 71 -8.68 -2.05 -11.40
C THR A 71 -7.74 -0.85 -11.56
N ALA A 72 -6.43 -1.06 -11.54
CA ALA A 72 -5.43 -0.05 -11.88
C ALA A 72 -4.06 -0.66 -12.22
N LEU A 73 -3.25 0.12 -12.95
CA LEU A 73 -1.81 -0.11 -13.13
C LEU A 73 -1.09 1.25 -13.04
N HIS A 74 -0.15 1.39 -12.10
CA HIS A 74 0.59 2.63 -11.89
C HIS A 74 1.92 2.38 -11.16
N ASN A 75 2.61 3.44 -10.74
CA ASN A 75 3.79 3.40 -9.89
C ASN A 75 3.45 3.84 -8.46
N HIS A 76 4.21 3.37 -7.46
CA HIS A 76 4.19 3.96 -6.10
C HIS A 76 5.33 4.95 -5.91
N LEU A 77 6.46 4.71 -6.57
CA LEU A 77 7.68 5.49 -6.45
C LEU A 77 8.09 6.02 -7.82
N LEU A 78 8.79 7.15 -7.84
CA LEU A 78 9.37 7.69 -9.07
C LEU A 78 10.85 7.31 -9.14
N ARG A 79 11.35 7.02 -10.35
CA ARG A 79 12.79 6.82 -10.62
C ARG A 79 13.43 5.64 -9.90
N THR A 80 12.66 4.62 -9.54
CA THR A 80 13.23 3.36 -9.04
C THR A 80 14.07 2.70 -10.12
N ALA A 81 15.18 2.08 -9.71
CA ALA A 81 16.03 1.26 -10.56
C ALA A 81 16.21 -0.13 -9.91
N PRO A 82 15.74 -1.22 -10.56
CA PRO A 82 14.86 -1.23 -11.74
C PRO A 82 13.49 -0.58 -11.45
N ALA A 83 12.78 -0.20 -12.52
CA ALA A 83 11.44 0.36 -12.41
C ALA A 83 10.45 -0.70 -11.91
N THR A 84 9.50 -0.28 -11.08
CA THR A 84 8.44 -1.13 -10.53
C THR A 84 7.07 -0.55 -10.82
N PHE A 85 6.11 -1.44 -11.03
CA PHE A 85 4.71 -1.15 -11.31
C PHE A 85 3.81 -1.92 -10.35
N TYR A 86 2.63 -1.38 -10.10
CA TYR A 86 1.69 -1.82 -9.10
C TYR A 86 0.35 -2.02 -9.80
N MET A 87 -0.13 -3.25 -9.76
CA MET A 87 -1.34 -3.67 -10.43
C MET A 87 -2.39 -4.03 -9.39
N HIS A 88 -3.42 -3.19 -9.30
CA HIS A 88 -4.55 -3.47 -8.44
C HIS A 88 -5.50 -4.44 -9.10
N VAL A 89 -5.96 -5.40 -8.31
CA VAL A 89 -6.81 -6.50 -8.77
C VAL A 89 -8.03 -6.65 -7.90
N ARG A 90 -9.12 -7.13 -8.50
CA ARG A 90 -10.37 -7.47 -7.82
C ARG A 90 -10.95 -8.76 -8.40
N GLY A 91 -11.52 -9.59 -7.54
CA GLY A 91 -12.30 -10.76 -7.96
C GLY A 91 -13.45 -11.03 -7.00
N PHE A 92 -14.54 -11.57 -7.54
CA PHE A 92 -15.69 -12.00 -6.73
C PHE A 92 -16.21 -13.32 -7.27
N GLY A 93 -16.32 -14.33 -6.41
CA GLY A 93 -16.74 -15.67 -6.83
C GLY A 93 -16.29 -16.79 -5.91
N ASP A 94 -16.16 -17.99 -6.48
CA ASP A 94 -15.68 -19.16 -5.73
C ASP A 94 -14.25 -18.93 -5.21
N PRO A 95 -14.01 -19.05 -3.89
CA PRO A 95 -12.72 -18.72 -3.29
C PRO A 95 -11.56 -19.59 -3.81
N ALA A 96 -11.82 -20.87 -4.12
CA ALA A 96 -10.78 -21.77 -4.60
C ALA A 96 -10.37 -21.44 -6.05
N LYS A 97 -11.34 -21.10 -6.91
CA LYS A 97 -11.06 -20.63 -8.27
C LYS A 97 -10.31 -19.30 -8.28
N LEU A 98 -10.72 -18.36 -7.43
CA LEU A 98 -10.02 -17.08 -7.27
C LEU A 98 -8.57 -17.29 -6.83
N ALA A 99 -8.35 -18.14 -5.82
CA ALA A 99 -7.01 -18.45 -5.34
C ALA A 99 -6.14 -19.13 -6.41
N ALA A 100 -6.71 -20.06 -7.19
CA ALA A 100 -5.99 -20.72 -8.29
C ALA A 100 -5.58 -19.74 -9.39
N ALA A 101 -6.49 -18.85 -9.81
CA ALA A 101 -6.20 -17.85 -10.83
C ALA A 101 -5.08 -16.87 -10.40
N LEU A 102 -5.19 -16.36 -9.16
CA LEU A 102 -4.18 -15.48 -8.59
C LEU A 102 -2.82 -16.17 -8.42
N HIS A 103 -2.82 -17.44 -8.01
CA HIS A 103 -1.60 -18.24 -7.92
C HIS A 103 -0.92 -18.37 -9.30
N ASP A 104 -1.68 -18.78 -10.33
CA ASP A 104 -1.10 -18.97 -11.65
C ASP A 104 -0.55 -17.67 -12.25
N ALA A 105 -1.21 -16.53 -12.00
CA ALA A 105 -0.69 -15.22 -12.37
C ALA A 105 0.60 -14.86 -11.61
N LEU A 106 0.66 -15.12 -10.30
CA LEU A 106 1.86 -14.87 -9.48
C LEU A 106 3.07 -15.72 -9.90
N VAL A 107 2.84 -16.92 -10.44
CA VAL A 107 3.93 -17.73 -11.03
C VAL A 107 4.62 -16.97 -12.18
N LEU A 108 3.87 -16.17 -12.95
CA LEU A 108 4.40 -15.36 -14.04
C LEU A 108 5.17 -14.13 -13.56
N SER A 109 4.91 -13.63 -12.34
CA SER A 109 5.60 -12.47 -11.77
C SER A 109 6.92 -12.80 -11.09
N LYS A 110 7.29 -14.09 -10.98
CA LYS A 110 8.48 -14.58 -10.26
C LYS A 110 8.53 -14.17 -8.78
N THR A 111 7.44 -13.61 -8.25
CA THR A 111 7.35 -13.18 -6.86
C THR A 111 7.59 -14.38 -5.94
N PRO A 112 8.49 -14.29 -4.95
CA PRO A 112 8.73 -15.39 -4.02
C PRO A 112 7.42 -15.86 -3.34
N PRO A 113 7.09 -17.17 -3.38
CA PRO A 113 5.78 -17.68 -2.93
C PRO A 113 5.62 -17.72 -1.40
N THR A 114 6.72 -17.62 -0.66
CA THR A 114 6.72 -17.54 0.79
C THR A 114 7.05 -16.13 1.23
N ALA A 115 6.15 -15.50 1.99
CA ALA A 115 6.56 -14.45 2.89
C ALA A 115 7.69 -15.02 3.76
N SER A 116 8.90 -14.47 3.70
CA SER A 116 9.95 -14.87 4.63
C SER A 116 9.40 -14.73 6.04
N SER A 117 9.21 -15.87 6.72
CA SER A 117 8.87 -15.89 8.13
C SER A 117 10.06 -15.36 8.90
N GLY A 118 9.94 -14.12 9.37
CA GLY A 118 10.86 -13.58 10.37
C GLY A 118 11.55 -12.29 9.95
N ALA A 119 11.06 -11.19 10.50
CA ALA A 119 11.89 -10.51 11.48
C ALA A 119 11.12 -10.53 12.80
N GLN A 120 11.74 -11.11 13.84
CA GLN A 120 11.42 -10.83 15.24
C GLN A 120 11.34 -9.31 15.44
N HIS A 121 10.74 -8.86 16.55
CA HIS A 121 10.77 -7.47 17.02
C HIS A 121 12.21 -6.91 17.00
N SER A 122 12.69 -6.48 15.85
CA SER A 122 14.00 -5.90 15.68
C SER A 122 13.84 -4.46 16.13
N GLN A 123 14.60 -4.07 17.16
CA GLN A 123 14.75 -2.67 17.49
C GLN A 123 15.06 -1.90 16.20
N ILE A 124 14.21 -0.92 15.89
CA ILE A 124 14.37 -0.06 14.73
C ILE A 124 15.04 1.22 15.22
N GLU A 125 16.00 1.74 14.46
CA GLU A 125 16.69 2.99 14.77
C GLU A 125 15.81 4.20 14.41
N LEU A 126 14.62 4.28 15.03
CA LEU A 126 13.65 5.37 14.90
C LEU A 126 13.03 5.66 16.27
N ASP A 127 12.75 6.92 16.56
CA ASP A 127 11.88 7.29 17.67
C ASP A 127 10.42 7.02 17.26
N THR A 128 9.99 5.77 17.37
CA THR A 128 8.63 5.36 17.01
C THR A 128 7.58 6.00 17.91
N ALA A 129 7.94 6.35 19.15
CA ALA A 129 7.03 7.01 20.08
C ALA A 129 6.78 8.47 19.67
N LEU A 130 7.76 9.16 19.10
CA LEU A 130 7.56 10.46 18.45
C LEU A 130 6.60 10.33 17.26
N ILE A 131 6.83 9.35 16.38
CA ILE A 131 5.95 9.10 15.21
C ILE A 131 4.52 8.86 15.69
N ASP A 132 4.31 7.97 16.66
CA ASP A 132 2.99 7.65 17.22
C ASP A 132 2.27 8.88 17.76
N ARG A 133 2.97 9.67 18.60
CA ARG A 133 2.39 10.88 19.20
C ARG A 133 2.07 11.94 18.14
N THR A 134 2.91 12.09 17.12
CA THR A 134 2.72 13.10 16.09
C THR A 134 1.63 12.72 15.09
N LEU A 135 1.57 11.46 14.66
CA LEU A 135 0.55 11.00 13.71
C LEU A 135 -0.78 10.69 14.41
N GLY A 136 -0.76 10.39 15.71
CA GLY A 136 -1.95 10.08 16.50
C GLY A 136 -2.41 8.62 16.36
N ALA A 137 -1.54 7.72 15.91
CA ALA A 137 -1.84 6.30 15.73
C ALA A 137 -0.59 5.46 16.01
N LYS A 138 -0.77 4.29 16.63
CA LYS A 138 0.32 3.37 16.95
C LYS A 138 0.73 2.54 15.73
N GLY A 139 2.00 2.65 15.33
CA GLY A 139 2.57 1.81 14.27
C GLY A 139 3.11 0.45 14.73
N LYS A 140 3.59 -0.33 13.77
CA LYS A 140 4.24 -1.64 13.98
C LYS A 140 5.52 -1.73 13.16
N VAL A 141 6.53 -2.42 13.70
CA VAL A 141 7.75 -2.73 12.95
C VAL A 141 7.54 -3.99 12.13
N ASN A 142 7.84 -3.92 10.84
CA ASN A 142 7.82 -5.04 9.91
C ASN A 142 8.98 -4.90 8.91
N GLY A 143 9.79 -5.95 8.73
CA GLY A 143 10.93 -5.92 7.81
C GLY A 143 11.91 -4.77 8.04
N GLY A 144 12.05 -4.28 9.28
CA GLY A 144 12.88 -3.12 9.62
C GLY A 144 12.35 -1.79 9.06
N VAL A 145 11.03 -1.68 8.87
CA VAL A 145 10.27 -0.48 8.52
C VAL A 145 9.19 -0.28 9.57
N TYR A 146 8.94 0.97 9.98
CA TYR A 146 7.85 1.30 10.88
C TYR A 146 6.61 1.69 10.08
N GLN A 147 5.53 0.91 10.20
CA GLN A 147 4.31 1.05 9.42
C GLN A 147 3.18 1.55 10.30
N VAL A 148 2.56 2.66 9.91
CA VAL A 148 1.40 3.28 10.57
C VAL A 148 0.22 3.19 9.61
N SER A 149 -0.93 2.79 10.14
CA SER A 149 -2.18 2.67 9.39
C SER A 149 -3.23 3.49 10.13
N LEU A 150 -3.87 4.45 9.45
CA LEU A 150 -4.98 5.21 10.02
C LEU A 150 -6.28 4.92 9.27
N LYS A 151 -7.37 4.79 10.02
CA LYS A 151 -8.69 4.55 9.46
C LYS A 151 -9.27 5.85 8.91
N ARG A 152 -9.65 5.85 7.63
CA ARG A 152 -10.49 6.91 7.05
C ARG A 152 -11.90 6.89 7.65
N ALA A 153 -12.51 8.05 7.83
CA ALA A 153 -13.90 8.17 8.24
C ALA A 153 -14.87 7.71 7.14
N GLY A 154 -16.05 7.27 7.57
CA GLY A 154 -17.10 6.80 6.67
C GLY A 154 -16.94 5.34 6.27
N THR A 155 -17.94 4.84 5.54
CA THR A 155 -17.91 3.48 4.97
C THR A 155 -17.46 3.58 3.52
N VAL A 156 -16.47 2.78 3.16
CA VAL A 156 -16.06 2.58 1.77
C VAL A 156 -16.75 1.33 1.25
N THR A 157 -17.33 1.42 0.07
CA THR A 157 -17.85 0.26 -0.67
C THR A 157 -17.28 0.25 -2.08
N ASP A 158 -17.23 -0.91 -2.73
CA ASP A 158 -16.95 -1.06 -4.16
C ASP A 158 -17.97 -2.02 -4.76
N ALA A 159 -18.65 -1.56 -5.81
CA ALA A 159 -19.83 -2.25 -6.36
C ALA A 159 -20.89 -2.62 -5.30
N GLY A 160 -21.07 -1.76 -4.29
CA GLY A 160 -22.03 -1.95 -3.21
C GLY A 160 -21.59 -2.89 -2.07
N MET A 161 -20.44 -3.55 -2.18
CA MET A 161 -19.87 -4.37 -1.10
C MET A 161 -18.93 -3.53 -0.25
N ALA A 162 -18.99 -3.66 1.08
CA ALA A 162 -18.08 -2.95 1.97
C ALA A 162 -16.61 -3.27 1.66
N VAL A 163 -15.70 -2.31 1.79
CA VAL A 163 -14.24 -2.52 1.66
C VAL A 163 -13.60 -2.18 3.01
N PRO A 164 -13.24 -3.17 3.83
CA PRO A 164 -12.61 -2.95 5.12
C PRO A 164 -11.21 -2.39 4.92
N GLU A 165 -10.71 -1.67 5.91
CA GLU A 165 -9.35 -1.08 5.92
C GLU A 165 -8.25 -2.08 5.50
N ALA A 166 -8.35 -3.32 6.00
CA ALA A 166 -7.41 -4.41 5.70
C ALA A 166 -7.41 -4.86 4.23
N MET A 167 -8.33 -4.35 3.40
CA MET A 167 -8.40 -4.58 1.95
C MET A 167 -7.97 -3.34 1.15
N GLY A 168 -7.16 -2.46 1.74
CA GLY A 168 -6.50 -1.35 1.05
C GLY A 168 -7.23 -0.01 1.11
N SER A 169 -8.08 0.22 2.11
CA SER A 169 -8.82 1.49 2.29
C SER A 169 -8.37 2.31 3.51
N ALA A 170 -7.19 2.04 4.06
CA ALA A 170 -6.57 2.79 5.14
C ALA A 170 -5.48 3.75 4.64
N GLU A 171 -5.26 4.84 5.38
CA GLU A 171 -4.11 5.72 5.17
C GLU A 171 -2.83 4.98 5.60
N ALA A 172 -1.98 4.62 4.65
CA ALA A 172 -0.77 3.85 4.91
C ALA A 172 0.47 4.76 4.90
N ILE A 173 1.28 4.70 5.96
CA ILE A 173 2.51 5.49 6.09
C ILE A 173 3.63 4.60 6.60
N ASN A 174 4.72 4.52 5.84
CA ASN A 174 5.87 3.68 6.16
C ASN A 174 7.13 4.52 6.36
N PHE A 175 7.90 4.24 7.41
CA PHE A 175 9.19 4.87 7.70
C PHE A 175 10.30 3.81 7.67
N GLN A 176 11.19 3.91 6.70
CA GLN A 176 12.42 3.14 6.67
C GLN A 176 13.56 3.97 7.26
N PRO A 177 14.23 3.54 8.34
CA PRO A 177 15.38 4.25 8.88
C PRO A 177 16.49 4.34 7.82
N THR A 178 17.07 5.53 7.71
CA THR A 178 18.29 5.78 6.95
C THR A 178 19.39 6.21 7.93
N ARG A 179 20.31 7.09 7.54
CA ARG A 179 21.45 7.47 8.39
C ARG A 179 21.14 8.74 9.19
N ASN A 180 21.80 8.91 10.33
CA ASN A 180 21.81 10.16 11.11
C ASN A 180 20.41 10.61 11.57
N GLY A 181 19.58 9.69 12.08
CA GLY A 181 18.24 10.00 12.58
C GLY A 181 17.23 10.41 11.48
N LYS A 182 17.53 10.07 10.22
CA LYS A 182 16.63 10.27 9.08
C LYS A 182 15.85 8.99 8.75
N ALA A 183 14.78 9.16 7.99
CA ALA A 183 14.03 8.07 7.40
C ALA A 183 13.64 8.42 5.97
N ALA A 184 13.51 7.39 5.15
CA ALA A 184 12.72 7.49 3.93
C ALA A 184 11.26 7.13 4.26
N ILE A 185 10.34 7.92 3.72
CA ILE A 185 8.91 7.68 3.81
C ILE A 185 8.34 7.34 2.45
N ALA A 186 7.42 6.37 2.46
CA ALA A 186 6.52 6.08 1.36
C ALA A 186 5.15 5.73 1.95
N GLY A 187 4.10 5.89 1.16
CA GLY A 187 2.76 5.59 1.63
C GLY A 187 1.71 5.96 0.61
N ASP A 188 0.47 5.82 1.03
CA ASP A 188 -0.71 5.96 0.19
C ASP A 188 -1.83 6.62 1.00
N PHE A 189 -2.33 7.75 0.50
CA PHE A 189 -3.47 8.43 1.07
C PHE A 189 -4.75 8.17 0.28
N VAL A 190 -5.82 7.86 1.01
CA VAL A 190 -7.15 7.53 0.47
C VAL A 190 -8.06 8.75 0.60
N LEU A 191 -8.30 9.43 -0.51
CA LEU A 191 -8.84 10.78 -0.54
C LEU A 191 -10.17 10.85 -1.28
N THR A 192 -11.12 11.60 -0.78
CA THR A 192 -12.26 12.08 -1.59
C THR A 192 -11.80 13.19 -2.53
N ALA A 193 -12.59 13.45 -3.58
CA ALA A 193 -12.30 14.50 -4.56
C ALA A 193 -11.94 15.86 -3.94
N ASN A 194 -12.60 16.25 -2.85
CA ASN A 194 -12.38 17.54 -2.19
C ASN A 194 -11.11 17.58 -1.34
N GLU A 195 -10.52 16.45 -0.98
CA GLU A 195 -9.31 16.36 -0.16
C GLU A 195 -8.03 16.26 -1.01
N VAL A 196 -8.13 15.77 -2.25
CA VAL A 196 -6.99 15.55 -3.17
C VAL A 196 -6.08 16.77 -3.27
N ASN A 197 -6.60 17.90 -3.76
CA ASN A 197 -5.76 19.08 -3.99
C ASN A 197 -5.29 19.76 -2.69
N PRO A 198 -6.10 19.85 -1.62
CA PRO A 198 -5.60 20.27 -0.31
C PRO A 198 -4.43 19.45 0.21
N VAL A 199 -4.52 18.12 0.18
CA VAL A 199 -3.44 17.21 0.61
C VAL A 199 -2.21 17.36 -0.27
N LEU A 200 -2.38 17.36 -1.59
CA LEU A 200 -1.29 17.53 -2.56
C LEU A 200 -0.49 18.81 -2.27
N ARG A 201 -1.18 19.94 -2.10
CA ARG A 201 -0.51 21.22 -1.81
C ARG A 201 0.28 21.16 -0.51
N VAL A 202 -0.32 20.62 0.56
CA VAL A 202 0.37 20.49 1.85
C VAL A 202 1.62 19.62 1.72
N LEU A 203 1.55 18.48 1.01
CA LEU A 203 2.73 17.64 0.78
C LEU A 203 3.82 18.40 0.02
N ARG A 204 3.46 19.05 -1.08
CA ARG A 204 4.41 19.78 -1.93
C ARG A 204 5.07 20.97 -1.21
N ASP A 205 4.29 21.76 -0.48
CA ASP A 205 4.78 22.91 0.30
C ASP A 205 5.72 22.47 1.43
N ASN A 206 5.59 21.22 1.88
CA ASN A 206 6.43 20.61 2.90
C ASN A 206 7.57 19.75 2.33
N GLY A 207 7.81 19.81 1.01
CA GLY A 207 8.92 19.08 0.38
C GLY A 207 8.74 17.57 0.34
N ILE A 208 7.50 17.08 0.42
CA ILE A 208 7.16 15.68 0.18
C ILE A 208 6.73 15.53 -1.29
N GLU A 209 7.36 14.60 -2.00
CA GLU A 209 7.05 14.32 -3.39
C GLU A 209 5.73 13.54 -3.48
N VAL A 210 4.80 13.97 -4.34
CA VAL A 210 3.66 13.16 -4.74
C VAL A 210 4.10 12.37 -5.98
N THR A 211 4.06 11.05 -5.88
CA THR A 211 4.62 10.12 -6.87
C THR A 211 3.56 9.54 -7.80
N ALA A 212 2.31 9.46 -7.35
CA ALA A 212 1.15 9.07 -8.16
C ALA A 212 -0.16 9.64 -7.59
N LEU A 213 -1.16 9.77 -8.45
CA LEU A 213 -2.56 10.05 -8.10
C LEU A 213 -3.46 9.25 -9.05
N HIS A 214 -4.24 8.32 -8.51
CA HIS A 214 -5.05 7.37 -9.30
C HIS A 214 -6.22 6.82 -8.48
N ASN A 215 -6.84 5.71 -8.91
CA ASN A 215 -7.90 5.01 -8.18
C ASN A 215 -7.50 3.54 -7.99
N HIS A 216 -7.89 2.87 -6.90
CA HIS A 216 -7.69 1.41 -6.74
C HIS A 216 -8.93 0.58 -7.08
N MET A 217 -10.08 1.23 -7.19
CA MET A 217 -11.40 0.61 -7.38
C MET A 217 -12.10 1.26 -8.56
N LEU A 218 -12.99 0.49 -9.20
CA LEU A 218 -13.73 0.95 -10.38
C LEU A 218 -15.08 1.56 -9.99
N ASN A 219 -15.76 1.00 -8.99
CA ASN A 219 -17.15 1.32 -8.63
C ASN A 219 -17.29 1.69 -7.15
N ASP A 220 -16.32 2.46 -6.64
CA ASP A 220 -16.23 2.84 -5.25
C ASP A 220 -17.25 3.91 -4.84
N THR A 221 -17.73 3.81 -3.60
CA THR A 221 -18.58 4.83 -2.96
C THR A 221 -18.11 5.05 -1.52
N PRO A 222 -17.79 6.31 -1.13
CA PRO A 222 -17.68 7.49 -2.00
C PRO A 222 -16.61 7.30 -3.08
N ARG A 223 -16.57 8.18 -4.09
CA ARG A 223 -15.46 8.15 -5.05
C ARG A 223 -14.16 8.57 -4.37
N LEU A 224 -13.18 7.69 -4.39
CA LEU A 224 -11.87 7.80 -3.77
C LEU A 224 -10.77 7.89 -4.82
N PHE A 225 -9.70 8.57 -4.41
CA PHE A 225 -8.46 8.75 -5.13
C PHE A 225 -7.32 8.37 -4.19
N PHE A 226 -6.29 7.76 -4.74
CA PHE A 226 -5.15 7.22 -4.01
C PHE A 226 -3.92 8.03 -4.38
N MET A 227 -3.22 8.55 -3.38
CA MET A 227 -2.10 9.45 -3.56
C MET A 227 -0.85 8.87 -2.92
N HIS A 228 0.09 8.49 -3.77
CA HIS A 228 1.38 7.98 -3.32
C HIS A 228 2.36 9.12 -3.10
N PHE A 229 3.26 8.94 -2.15
CA PHE A 229 4.26 9.95 -1.81
C PHE A 229 5.64 9.38 -1.47
N TRP A 230 6.65 10.24 -1.54
CA TRP A 230 8.04 9.92 -1.20
C TRP A 230 8.78 11.12 -0.58
N ALA A 231 9.61 10.87 0.44
CA ALA A 231 10.64 11.81 0.90
C ALA A 231 11.72 11.08 1.72
N ASN A 232 12.89 11.70 1.89
CA ASN A 232 13.94 11.22 2.79
C ASN A 232 14.55 12.39 3.56
N ASP A 233 14.27 12.46 4.86
CA ASP A 233 14.62 13.59 5.72
C ASP A 233 14.61 13.17 7.21
N GLU A 234 14.86 14.11 8.12
CA GLU A 234 14.76 13.92 9.57
C GLU A 234 13.36 13.44 9.98
N VAL A 235 13.32 12.42 10.83
CA VAL A 235 12.08 11.73 11.25
C VAL A 235 11.04 12.70 11.83
N ALA A 236 11.48 13.62 12.71
CA ALA A 236 10.59 14.60 13.33
C ALA A 236 9.93 15.52 12.28
N LYS A 237 10.70 15.99 11.30
CA LYS A 237 10.18 16.83 10.21
C LYS A 237 9.17 16.05 9.38
N LEU A 238 9.50 14.82 8.98
CA LEU A 238 8.61 13.97 8.19
C LEU A 238 7.29 13.69 8.91
N ALA A 239 7.33 13.31 10.20
CA ALA A 239 6.14 13.05 10.98
C ALA A 239 5.24 14.30 11.08
N THR A 240 5.81 15.48 11.35
CA THR A 240 5.04 16.74 11.42
C THR A 240 4.42 17.10 10.07
N ARG A 241 5.16 16.95 8.97
CA ARG A 241 4.68 17.26 7.61
C ARG A 241 3.56 16.32 7.16
N LEU A 242 3.69 15.02 7.47
CA LEU A 242 2.64 14.03 7.24
C LEU A 242 1.40 14.30 8.10
N ARG A 243 1.56 14.70 9.37
CA ARG A 243 0.43 15.13 10.21
C ARG A 243 -0.33 16.30 9.59
N ALA A 244 0.36 17.30 9.05
CA ALA A 244 -0.29 18.42 8.37
C ALA A 244 -1.13 17.98 7.15
N ALA A 245 -0.70 16.94 6.44
CA ALA A 245 -1.46 16.34 5.35
C ALA A 245 -2.67 15.55 5.88
N LEU A 246 -2.49 14.73 6.93
CA LEU A 246 -3.58 14.00 7.61
C LEU A 246 -4.65 14.95 8.18
N ASP A 247 -4.29 16.17 8.59
CA ASP A 247 -5.25 17.20 9.03
C ASP A 247 -6.18 17.70 7.91
N LYS A 248 -5.91 17.33 6.66
CA LYS A 248 -6.77 17.59 5.49
C LYS A 248 -7.61 16.38 5.09
N ILE A 249 -7.54 15.28 5.84
CA ILE A 249 -8.24 14.03 5.57
C ILE A 249 -9.24 13.79 6.70
N GLU A 250 -10.46 13.40 6.34
CA GLU A 250 -11.44 12.94 7.32
C GLU A 250 -11.05 11.55 7.85
N LEU A 251 -10.39 11.51 9.01
CA LEU A 251 -10.05 10.29 9.72
C LEU A 251 -11.15 9.87 10.70
N ALA A 252 -11.34 8.57 10.88
CA ALA A 252 -12.20 8.05 11.93
C ALA A 252 -11.64 8.42 13.29
N ARG A 253 -12.51 8.82 14.22
CA ARG A 253 -12.15 9.03 15.62
C ARG A 253 -12.24 7.69 16.34
N GLU A 254 -11.24 7.40 17.18
CA GLU A 254 -11.29 6.28 18.13
C GLU A 254 -12.35 6.50 19.21
#